data_AF-A0A0C1NDC6-F1
#
_entry.id   AF-A0A0C1NDC6-F1
#
_cell.length_a   1.000
_cell.length_b   1.000
_cell.length_c   1.000
_cell.angle_alpha   90.00
_cell.angle_beta   90.00
_cell.angle_gamma   90.00
#
_symmetry.space_group_name_H-M   'P 1'
#
loop_
_entity.id
_entity.type
_entity.pdbx_description
1 polymer ?
#
loop_
_entity_poly.entity_id
_entity_poly.type
_entity_poly.pdbx_seq_one_letter_code
_entity_poly.pdbx_strand_id
1 'polypeptide(L)' 'MEIGQKVKVFRLRDRVSPPIAKRLGQVGTIEGYKVTDGRGVGVVVKFDDNFATWFFEDEIKVVQ' A
#
# COMPACT_ATOMS: atom_id res chain seq x y z
N MET A 1 -6.79 -5.73 7.95
CA MET A 1 -6.96 -5.57 6.49
C MET A 1 -7.13 -6.94 5.86
N GLU A 2 -7.88 -7.06 4.75
CA GLU A 2 -8.17 -8.33 4.07
C GLU A 2 -7.91 -8.25 2.56
N ILE A 3 -7.54 -9.37 1.93
CA ILE A 3 -7.35 -9.45 0.48
C ILE A 3 -8.67 -9.16 -0.22
N GLY A 4 -8.64 -8.33 -1.26
CA GLY A 4 -9.82 -7.87 -1.99
C GLY A 4 -10.42 -6.57 -1.46
N GLN A 5 -9.96 -6.05 -0.32
CA GLN A 5 -10.39 -4.73 0.16
C GLN A 5 -9.74 -3.60 -0.61
N LYS A 6 -10.49 -2.50 -0.79
CA LYS A 6 -9.95 -1.26 -1.33
C LYS A 6 -9.31 -0.44 -0.22
N VAL A 7 -8.10 0.03 -0.48
CA VAL A 7 -7.32 0.85 0.45
C VAL A 7 -6.80 2.10 -0.25
N LYS A 8 -6.81 3.21 0.46
CA LYS A 8 -6.25 4.49 0.02
C LYS A 8 -4.94 4.75 0.72
N VAL A 9 -3.92 5.09 -0.06
CA VAL A 9 -2.64 5.58 0.47
C VAL A 9 -2.86 7.00 0.98
N PHE A 10 -2.69 7.25 2.27
CA PHE A 10 -2.95 8.56 2.87
C PHE A 10 -1.68 9.24 3.40
N ARG A 11 -0.62 8.46 3.65
CA ARG A 11 0.70 8.97 4.00
C ARG A 11 1.79 8.06 3.48
N LEU A 12 3.01 8.59 3.37
CA LEU A 12 4.20 7.85 2.99
C LEU A 12 5.36 8.26 3.89
N ARG A 13 6.25 7.33 4.21
CA ARG A 13 7.48 7.64 4.96
C ARG A 13 8.47 8.45 4.11
N ASP A 14 9.38 9.15 4.78
CA ASP A 14 10.27 10.18 4.21
C ASP A 14 11.37 9.65 3.24
N ARG A 15 11.28 8.38 2.81
CA ARG A 15 12.22 7.73 1.88
C ARG A 15 11.50 6.72 0.99
N VAL A 16 10.64 7.20 0.12
CA VAL A 16 9.96 6.39 -0.88
C VAL A 16 10.43 6.73 -2.29
N SER A 17 10.50 5.72 -3.16
CA SER A 17 10.86 5.94 -4.55
C SER A 17 9.85 6.86 -5.24
N PRO A 18 10.25 7.69 -6.22
CA PRO A 18 9.35 8.57 -6.97
C PRO A 18 8.06 7.92 -7.50
N PRO A 19 8.05 6.67 -8.02
CA PRO A 19 6.81 6.01 -8.44
C PRO A 19 5.85 5.69 -7.29
N ILE A 20 6.36 5.50 -6.07
CA ILE A 20 5.55 5.25 -4.87
C ILE A 20 4.98 6.57 -4.35
N ALA A 21 5.76 7.65 -4.38
CA ALA A 21 5.30 9.00 -4.03
C ALA A 21 4.07 9.42 -4.87
N LYS A 22 4.05 9.05 -6.15
CA LYS A 22 2.89 9.30 -7.05
C LYS A 22 1.61 8.56 -6.64
N ARG A 23 1.70 7.52 -5.79
CA ARG A 23 0.54 6.76 -5.30
C ARG A 23 -0.12 7.40 -4.10
N LEU A 24 0.47 8.44 -3.52
CA LEU A 24 -0.16 9.18 -2.43
C LEU A 24 -1.54 9.70 -2.87
N GLY A 25 -2.58 9.34 -2.12
CA GLY A 25 -3.97 9.68 -2.41
C GLY A 25 -4.69 8.74 -3.39
N GLN A 26 -3.98 7.79 -4.01
CA GLN A 26 -4.61 6.78 -4.88
C GLN A 26 -5.26 5.66 -4.08
N VAL A 27 -6.25 5.01 -4.68
CA VAL A 27 -6.91 3.83 -4.14
C VAL A 27 -6.41 2.61 -4.92
N GLY A 28 -6.11 1.54 -4.21
CA GLY A 28 -5.78 0.25 -4.80
C GLY A 28 -6.47 -0.88 -4.04
N THR A 29 -6.29 -2.10 -4.52
CA THR A 29 -6.88 -3.31 -3.94
C THR A 29 -5.79 -4.14 -3.28
N ILE A 30 -6.05 -4.67 -2.10
CA ILE A 30 -5.11 -5.57 -1.42
C ILE A 30 -5.05 -6.90 -2.18
N GLU A 31 -3.85 -7.27 -2.63
CA GLU A 31 -3.58 -8.58 -3.24
C GLU A 31 -2.93 -9.57 -2.27
N GLY A 32 -2.29 -9.09 -1.20
CA GLY A 32 -1.61 -9.95 -0.25
C GLY A 32 -0.81 -9.23 0.81
N TYR A 33 0.08 -9.97 1.45
CA TYR A 33 0.94 -9.47 2.52
C TYR A 33 2.39 -9.83 2.24
N LYS A 34 3.31 -8.96 2.66
CA LYS A 34 4.75 -9.14 2.55
C LYS A 34 5.38 -8.96 3.92
N VAL A 35 6.14 -9.96 4.37
CA VAL A 35 6.94 -9.83 5.59
C VAL A 35 8.10 -8.87 5.33
N THR A 36 8.30 -7.91 6.22
CA THR A 36 9.44 -6.98 6.15
C THR A 36 10.42 -7.27 7.28
N ASP A 37 11.71 -7.17 7.00
CA ASP A 37 12.81 -7.54 7.92
C ASP A 37 12.90 -6.64 9.17
N GLY A 38 12.09 -5.57 9.24
CA GLY A 38 12.10 -4.53 10.27
C GLY A 38 11.08 -4.69 11.40
N ARG A 39 10.48 -5.88 11.61
CA ARG A 39 9.42 -6.19 12.60
C ARG A 39 7.98 -5.85 12.19
N GLY A 40 7.69 -5.70 10.89
CA GLY A 40 6.35 -5.35 10.39
C GLY A 40 5.85 -6.23 9.24
N VAL A 41 4.53 -6.26 9.08
CA VAL A 41 3.87 -6.82 7.90
C VAL A 41 3.52 -5.67 6.96
N GLY A 42 4.03 -5.74 5.73
CA GLY A 42 3.60 -4.89 4.63
C GLY A 42 2.37 -5.48 3.94
N VAL A 43 1.50 -4.62 3.45
CA VAL A 43 0.30 -4.97 2.68
C VAL A 43 0.59 -4.68 1.22
N VAL A 44 0.42 -5.69 0.36
CA VAL A 44 0.60 -5.58 -1.08
C VAL A 44 -0.69 -5.00 -1.68
N VAL A 45 -0.56 -3.85 -2.32
CA VAL A 45 -1.65 -3.10 -2.94
C VAL A 45 -1.39 -3.02 -4.45
N LYS A 46 -2.38 -3.46 -5.22
CA LYS A 46 -2.43 -3.34 -6.68
C LYS A 46 -3.30 -2.17 -7.08
N PHE A 47 -2.75 -1.32 -7.94
CA PHE A 47 -3.42 -0.18 -8.53
C PHE A 47 -3.92 -0.52 -9.94
N ASP A 48 -4.80 0.34 -10.48
CA ASP A 48 -5.49 0.12 -11.75
C ASP A 48 -4.55 0.07 -12.98
N ASP A 49 -3.33 0.58 -12.84
CA ASP A 49 -2.31 0.57 -13.89
C ASP A 49 -1.42 -0.69 -13.89
N ASN A 50 -1.91 -1.79 -13.32
CA ASN A 50 -1.18 -3.05 -13.09
C ASN A 50 0.09 -2.88 -12.23
N PHE A 51 0.26 -1.73 -11.57
CA PHE A 51 1.35 -1.53 -10.64
C PHE A 51 0.98 -2.13 -9.29
N ALA A 52 1.81 -3.06 -8.80
CA ALA A 52 1.68 -3.61 -7.46
C ALA A 52 2.89 -3.20 -6.62
N THR A 53 2.64 -2.68 -5.43
CA THR A 53 3.69 -2.39 -4.45
C THR A 53 3.19 -2.62 -3.04
N TRP A 54 4.09 -2.65 -2.07
CA TRP A 54 3.75 -2.91 -0.69
C TRP A 54 3.87 -1.64 0.14
N PHE A 55 2.95 -1.45 1.09
CA PHE A 55 2.92 -0.34 2.04
C PHE A 55 2.80 -0.87 3.45
N PHE A 56 3.16 -0.06 4.44
CA PHE A 56 2.87 -0.41 5.83
C PHE A 56 1.37 -0.24 6.12
N GLU A 57 0.81 -1.03 7.03
CA GLU A 57 -0.60 -0.88 7.47
C GLU A 57 -0.88 0.55 7.95
N ASP A 58 0.14 1.21 8.49
CA ASP A 58 0.07 2.57 8.97
C ASP A 58 0.02 3.64 7.85
N GLU A 59 0.35 3.30 6.61
CA GLU A 59 0.39 4.21 5.44
C GLU A 59 -0.91 4.21 4.62
N ILE A 60 -1.73 3.18 4.80
CA ILE A 60 -2.94 2.92 4.03
C ILE A 60 -4.16 2.82 4.92
N LYS A 61 -5.32 3.25 4.39
CA LYS A 61 -6.60 3.20 5.10
C LYS A 61 -7.63 2.50 4.25
N VAL A 62 -8.41 1.60 4.84
CA VAL A 62 -9.54 0.95 4.16
C VAL A 62 -10.54 2.02 3.74
N VAL A 63 -10.91 2.00 2.46
CA VAL A 63 -12.00 2.81 1.91
C VAL A 63 -13.22 1.90 1.90
N GLN A 64 -14.17 2.21 2.78
CA GLN A 64 -15.42 1.47 2.94
C GLN A 64 -16.35 1.71 1.74
#